data_AF-A0A5Q0UID8-F1
#
_entry.id   AF-A0A5Q0UID8-F1
#
_cell.length_a   1.000
_cell.length_b   1.000
_cell.length_c   1.000
_cell.angle_alpha   90.00
_cell.angle_beta   90.00
_cell.angle_gamma   90.00
#
_symmetry.space_group_name_H-M   'P 1'
#
loop_
_entity.id
_entity.type
_entity.pdbx_description
1 polymer ?
#
loop_
_entity_poly.entity_id
_entity_poly.type
_entity_poly.pdbx_seq_one_letter_code
_entity_poly.pdbx_strand_id
1 'polypeptide(L)'
;MSRMHKEAHGSSGSSKPVEKDNPDWVEFEEDEIIEIILELREEGLQPAQIGLRLRDEYGVPSVKQATGKKLTEILEEEDAAPEMPEDLKNLVEKAESIQSHLDENPSDEQAQRQLELAKAKVRKVADYHREEGNIPEDWEYAADE
;
A
#
# COMPACT_ATOMS: atom_id res chain seq x y z
N MET A 1 -5.52 17.05 -12.66
CA MET A 1 -4.72 17.32 -11.44
C MET A 1 -3.25 17.06 -11.76
N SER A 2 -2.35 17.94 -11.33
CA SER A 2 -0.91 17.68 -11.46
C SER A 2 -0.48 16.57 -10.49
N ARG A 3 0.60 15.86 -10.82
CA ARG A 3 1.19 14.83 -9.97
C ARG A 3 1.98 15.48 -8.83
N MET A 4 1.90 14.93 -7.63
CA MET A 4 2.67 15.41 -6.47
C MET A 4 4.18 15.34 -6.80
N HIS A 5 4.87 16.49 -6.72
CA HIS A 5 6.29 16.68 -7.04
C HIS A 5 6.70 16.48 -8.52
N LYS A 6 5.76 16.45 -9.47
CA LYS A 6 6.06 16.38 -10.92
C LYS A 6 5.15 17.30 -11.72
N GLU A 7 5.70 17.96 -12.74
CA GLU A 7 4.96 18.79 -13.70
C GLU A 7 4.26 17.93 -14.77
N ALA A 8 3.49 16.93 -14.33
CA ALA A 8 2.79 15.99 -15.20
C ALA A 8 1.32 15.91 -14.83
N HIS A 9 0.46 15.71 -15.84
CA HIS A 9 -1.00 15.75 -15.71
C HIS A 9 -1.70 14.44 -16.11
N GLY A 10 -0.95 13.33 -16.17
CA GLY A 10 -1.47 12.03 -16.60
C GLY A 10 -2.59 11.51 -15.70
N SER A 11 -3.72 11.13 -16.31
CA SER A 11 -4.90 10.54 -15.65
C SER A 11 -5.04 9.08 -16.07
N SER A 12 -4.78 8.16 -15.15
CA SER A 12 -5.02 6.72 -15.32
C SER A 12 -5.34 6.12 -13.95
N GLY A 13 -6.35 5.26 -13.89
CA GLY A 13 -6.82 4.61 -12.66
C GLY A 13 -7.93 3.61 -12.98
N SER A 14 -8.15 2.66 -12.07
CA SER A 14 -9.23 1.67 -12.21
C SER A 14 -10.59 2.34 -12.07
N SER A 15 -11.54 1.98 -12.93
CA SER A 15 -12.96 2.32 -12.77
C SER A 15 -13.70 1.11 -12.21
N LYS A 16 -14.34 1.28 -11.05
CA LYS A 16 -15.14 0.21 -10.46
C LYS A 16 -16.43 -0.01 -11.26
N PRO A 17 -16.94 -1.25 -11.30
CA PRO A 17 -18.29 -1.52 -11.82
C PRO A 17 -19.34 -0.68 -11.09
N VAL A 18 -20.46 -0.43 -11.78
CA VAL A 18 -21.60 0.31 -11.21
C VAL A 18 -22.34 -0.56 -10.18
N GLU A 19 -22.47 -1.85 -10.48
CA GLU A 19 -23.05 -2.85 -9.60
C GLU A 19 -22.14 -3.05 -8.38
N LYS A 20 -22.77 -3.10 -7.21
CA LYS A 20 -22.07 -3.24 -5.92
C LYS A 20 -22.16 -4.65 -5.35
N ASP A 21 -23.02 -5.48 -5.93
CA ASP A 21 -23.21 -6.87 -5.53
C ASP A 21 -22.01 -7.73 -5.98
N ASN A 22 -21.81 -8.86 -5.31
CA ASN A 22 -20.80 -9.83 -5.71
C ASN A 22 -21.26 -10.52 -7.01
N PRO A 23 -20.41 -10.64 -8.06
CA PRO A 23 -20.82 -11.30 -9.29
C PRO A 23 -21.18 -12.77 -9.10
N ASP A 24 -22.16 -13.26 -9.87
CA ASP A 24 -22.69 -14.63 -9.75
C ASP A 24 -21.66 -15.74 -10.01
N TRP A 25 -20.56 -15.44 -10.70
CA TRP A 25 -19.50 -16.42 -11.00
C TRP A 25 -18.48 -16.59 -9.88
N VAL A 26 -18.55 -15.76 -8.83
CA VAL A 26 -17.69 -15.93 -7.66
C VAL A 26 -18.27 -17.06 -6.83
N GLU A 27 -17.67 -18.23 -6.94
CA GLU A 27 -18.14 -19.45 -6.26
C GLU A 27 -17.75 -19.51 -4.78
N PHE A 28 -16.83 -18.66 -4.34
CA PHE A 28 -16.33 -18.64 -2.96
C PHE A 28 -17.28 -17.91 -2.02
N GLU A 29 -17.51 -18.51 -0.85
CA GLU A 29 -18.22 -17.88 0.25
C GLU A 29 -17.33 -16.86 0.98
N GLU A 30 -17.94 -16.01 1.81
CA GLU A 30 -17.23 -14.96 2.57
C GLU A 30 -16.12 -15.54 3.45
N ASP A 31 -16.41 -16.63 4.15
CA ASP A 31 -15.47 -17.29 5.06
C ASP A 31 -14.26 -17.88 4.31
N GLU A 32 -14.49 -18.49 3.13
CA GLU A 32 -13.41 -19.04 2.30
C GLU A 32 -12.48 -17.94 1.78
N ILE A 33 -13.04 -16.78 1.42
CA ILE A 33 -12.25 -15.63 0.97
C ILE A 33 -11.38 -15.10 2.11
N ILE A 34 -11.90 -15.07 3.34
CA ILE A 34 -11.11 -14.66 4.52
C ILE A 34 -9.97 -15.66 4.77
N GLU A 35 -10.22 -16.96 4.70
CA GLU A 35 -9.18 -17.99 4.86
C GLU A 35 -8.06 -17.82 3.82
N ILE A 36 -8.41 -17.61 2.55
CA ILE A 36 -7.43 -17.36 1.48
C ILE A 36 -6.63 -16.07 1.75
N ILE A 37 -7.28 -15.00 2.25
CA ILE A 37 -6.59 -13.76 2.61
C ILE A 37 -5.54 -14.01 3.70
N LEU A 38 -5.88 -14.82 4.71
CA LEU A 38 -4.97 -15.14 5.80
C LEU A 38 -3.81 -16.01 5.33
N GLU A 39 -4.06 -17.02 4.50
CA GLU A 39 -3.00 -17.83 3.88
C GLU A 39 -2.01 -16.96 3.09
N LEU A 40 -2.52 -16.10 2.20
CA LEU A 40 -1.69 -15.18 1.42
C LEU A 40 -0.94 -14.16 2.30
N ARG A 41 -1.50 -13.82 3.47
CA ARG A 41 -0.83 -12.96 4.44
C ARG A 41 0.30 -13.68 5.17
N GLU A 42 0.11 -14.95 5.52
CA GLU A 42 1.15 -15.82 6.09
C GLU A 42 2.32 -16.04 5.12
N GLU A 43 2.05 -16.07 3.81
CA GLU A 43 3.08 -16.05 2.77
C GLU A 43 3.91 -14.74 2.75
N GLY A 44 3.49 -13.72 3.50
CA GLY A 44 4.17 -12.44 3.64
C GLY A 44 3.77 -11.40 2.59
N LEU A 45 2.69 -11.62 1.84
CA LEU A 45 2.24 -10.67 0.83
C LEU A 45 1.66 -9.39 1.46
N GLN A 46 1.84 -8.28 0.73
CA GLN A 46 1.23 -6.99 1.09
C GLN A 46 -0.26 -6.97 0.70
N PRO A 47 -1.12 -6.21 1.41
CA PRO A 47 -2.55 -6.10 1.08
C PRO A 47 -2.84 -5.79 -0.39
N ALA A 48 -2.10 -4.88 -1.03
CA ALA A 48 -2.28 -4.60 -2.45
C ALA A 48 -2.00 -5.83 -3.35
N GLN A 49 -1.01 -6.65 -2.99
CA GLN A 49 -0.66 -7.87 -3.73
C GLN A 49 -1.71 -8.97 -3.52
N ILE A 50 -2.22 -9.11 -2.29
CA ILE A 50 -3.32 -10.05 -1.97
C ILE A 50 -4.54 -9.72 -2.83
N GLY A 51 -4.91 -8.44 -2.95
CA GLY A 51 -6.02 -8.02 -3.81
C GLY A 51 -5.82 -8.34 -5.30
N LEU A 52 -4.58 -8.28 -5.80
CA LEU A 52 -4.26 -8.69 -7.18
C LEU A 52 -4.38 -10.21 -7.36
N ARG A 53 -3.85 -10.98 -6.42
CA ARG A 53 -3.94 -12.45 -6.37
C ARG A 53 -5.39 -12.92 -6.39
N LEU A 54 -6.22 -12.36 -5.49
CA LEU A 54 -7.65 -12.68 -5.42
C LEU A 54 -8.37 -12.41 -6.74
N ARG A 55 -8.04 -11.30 -7.42
CA ARG A 55 -8.64 -10.96 -8.72
C ARG A 55 -8.16 -11.88 -9.85
N ASP A 56 -6.85 -12.08 -9.95
CA ASP A 56 -6.23 -12.69 -11.13
C ASP A 56 -6.22 -14.22 -11.06
N GLU A 57 -6.09 -14.81 -9.87
CA GLU A 57 -6.00 -16.26 -9.67
C GLU A 57 -7.32 -16.87 -9.19
N TYR A 58 -8.00 -16.22 -8.23
CA TYR A 58 -9.24 -16.73 -7.61
C TYR A 58 -10.52 -16.15 -8.22
N GLY A 59 -10.41 -15.20 -9.16
CA GLY A 59 -11.57 -14.62 -9.84
C GLY A 59 -12.47 -13.74 -8.96
N VAL A 60 -11.99 -13.31 -7.79
CA VAL A 60 -12.70 -12.40 -6.86
C VAL A 60 -12.34 -10.94 -7.20
N PRO A 61 -13.22 -10.18 -7.88
CA PRO A 61 -12.85 -8.87 -8.42
C PRO A 61 -12.75 -7.78 -7.34
N SER A 62 -13.48 -7.91 -6.24
CA SER A 62 -13.46 -6.94 -5.15
C SER A 62 -13.83 -7.60 -3.83
N VAL A 63 -12.87 -7.68 -2.92
CA VAL A 63 -13.06 -8.17 -1.54
C VAL A 63 -14.24 -7.48 -0.86
N LYS A 64 -14.33 -6.16 -1.00
CA LYS A 64 -15.44 -5.38 -0.41
C LYS A 64 -16.82 -5.74 -0.94
N GLN A 65 -16.93 -6.24 -2.17
CA GLN A 65 -18.22 -6.67 -2.72
C GLN A 65 -18.58 -8.06 -2.23
N ALA A 66 -17.59 -8.93 -2.05
CA ALA A 66 -17.78 -10.29 -1.58
C ALA A 66 -18.05 -10.37 -0.07
N THR A 67 -17.30 -9.62 0.76
CA THR A 67 -17.34 -9.73 2.22
C THR A 67 -17.94 -8.49 2.92
N GLY A 68 -18.27 -7.44 2.16
CA GLY A 68 -18.75 -6.16 2.72
C GLY A 68 -17.68 -5.30 3.42
N LYS A 69 -16.52 -5.86 3.77
CA LYS A 69 -15.40 -5.19 4.46
C LYS A 69 -14.21 -4.94 3.53
N LYS A 70 -13.38 -3.95 3.86
CA LYS A 70 -12.10 -3.78 3.15
C LYS A 70 -11.11 -4.85 3.58
N LEU A 71 -10.16 -5.15 2.70
CA LEU A 71 -9.07 -6.08 3.01
C LEU A 71 -8.28 -5.69 4.28
N THR A 72 -8.01 -4.40 4.48
CA THR A 72 -7.30 -3.92 5.68
C THR A 72 -8.13 -4.11 6.94
N GLU A 73 -9.45 -3.92 6.87
CA GLU A 73 -10.37 -4.13 8.00
C GLU A 73 -10.42 -5.61 8.39
N ILE A 74 -10.43 -6.52 7.41
CA ILE A 74 -10.37 -7.98 7.67
C ILE A 74 -9.06 -8.35 8.35
N LEU A 75 -7.92 -7.81 7.88
CA LEU A 75 -6.62 -8.10 8.49
C LEU A 75 -6.50 -7.54 9.92
N GLU A 76 -7.16 -6.43 10.23
CA GLU A 76 -7.23 -5.88 11.59
C GLU A 76 -8.08 -6.75 12.52
N GLU A 77 -9.23 -7.26 12.03
CA GLU A 77 -10.11 -8.12 12.82
C GLU A 77 -9.48 -9.49 13.14
N GLU A 78 -8.64 -10.00 12.24
CA GLU A 78 -7.95 -11.29 12.37
C GLU A 78 -6.54 -11.17 12.98
N ASP A 79 -6.20 -10.02 13.60
CA ASP A 79 -4.90 -9.74 14.23
C ASP A 79 -3.67 -9.96 13.30
N ALA A 80 -3.88 -9.89 11.98
CA ALA A 80 -2.87 -10.12 10.94
C ALA A 80 -2.43 -8.82 10.23
N ALA A 81 -2.85 -7.67 10.78
CA ALA A 81 -2.53 -6.35 10.27
C ALA A 81 -1.02 -6.06 10.29
N PRO A 82 -0.49 -5.33 9.28
CA PRO A 82 0.91 -4.93 9.29
C PRO A 82 1.16 -3.87 10.38
N GLU A 83 2.32 -3.96 11.04
CA GLU A 83 2.75 -2.99 12.08
C GLU A 83 2.87 -1.54 11.55
N MET A 84 3.13 -1.39 10.25
CA MET A 84 3.22 -0.11 9.57
C MET A 84 2.40 -0.14 8.28
N PRO A 85 1.69 0.95 7.94
CA PRO A 85 0.96 1.05 6.68
C PRO A 85 1.84 0.74 5.46
N GLU A 86 1.27 0.00 4.51
CA GLU A 86 1.97 -0.49 3.31
C GLU A 86 2.58 0.65 2.49
N ASP A 87 1.85 1.75 2.33
CA ASP A 87 2.27 2.90 1.54
C ASP A 87 3.44 3.65 2.20
N LEU A 88 3.42 3.82 3.52
CA LEU A 88 4.53 4.40 4.27
C LEU A 88 5.77 3.50 4.18
N LYS A 89 5.61 2.19 4.40
CA LYS A 89 6.68 1.20 4.28
C LYS A 89 7.35 1.25 2.90
N ASN A 90 6.56 1.18 1.84
CA ASN A 90 7.06 1.21 0.47
C ASN A 90 7.78 2.53 0.11
N LEU A 91 7.39 3.65 0.73
CA LEU A 91 8.09 4.93 0.56
C LEU A 91 9.42 4.98 1.31
N VAL A 92 9.47 4.41 2.52
CA VAL A 92 10.71 4.27 3.31
C VAL A 92 11.71 3.38 2.59
N GLU A 93 11.31 2.17 2.19
CA GLU A 93 12.17 1.23 1.43
C GLU A 93 12.71 1.87 0.14
N LYS A 94 11.88 2.67 -0.54
CA LYS A 94 12.31 3.41 -1.71
C LYS A 94 13.35 4.48 -1.38
N ALA A 95 13.18 5.21 -0.28
CA ALA A 95 14.13 6.23 0.14
C ALA A 95 15.47 5.60 0.53
N GLU A 96 15.44 4.48 1.26
CA GLU A 96 16.62 3.67 1.60
C GLU A 96 17.35 3.17 0.37
N SER A 97 16.63 2.64 -0.63
CA SER A 97 17.23 2.19 -1.89
C SER A 97 17.94 3.33 -2.65
N ILE A 98 17.36 4.53 -2.66
CA ILE A 98 18.01 5.70 -3.28
C ILE A 98 19.24 6.15 -2.47
N GLN A 99 19.16 6.08 -1.14
CA GLN A 99 20.27 6.38 -0.25
C GLN A 99 21.45 5.44 -0.50
N SER A 100 21.23 4.11 -0.52
CA SER A 100 22.28 3.14 -0.79
C SER A 100 22.95 3.36 -2.15
N HIS A 101 22.18 3.74 -3.18
CA HIS A 101 22.74 4.10 -4.48
C HIS A 101 23.64 5.35 -4.43
N LEU A 102 23.25 6.36 -3.63
CA LEU A 102 24.02 7.60 -3.44
C LEU A 102 25.28 7.41 -2.61
N ASP A 103 25.29 6.44 -1.69
CA ASP A 103 26.48 6.10 -0.90
C ASP A 103 27.61 5.60 -1.83
N GLU A 104 27.27 4.87 -2.89
CA GLU A 104 28.20 4.45 -3.93
C GLU A 104 28.45 5.55 -4.99
N ASN A 105 27.46 6.41 -5.25
CA ASN A 105 27.46 7.40 -6.33
C ASN A 105 27.14 8.81 -5.82
N PRO A 106 28.00 9.44 -5.00
CA PRO A 106 27.68 10.69 -4.33
C PRO A 106 27.53 11.88 -5.29
N SER A 107 28.02 11.79 -6.53
CA SER A 107 27.92 12.86 -7.54
C SER A 107 26.62 12.84 -8.35
N ASP A 108 25.70 11.90 -8.11
CA ASP A 108 24.42 11.82 -8.82
C ASP A 108 23.40 12.83 -8.27
N GLU A 109 23.46 14.07 -8.78
CA GLU A 109 22.56 15.17 -8.39
C GLU A 109 21.08 14.85 -8.65
N GLN A 110 20.78 14.02 -9.65
CA GLN A 110 19.41 13.64 -9.97
C GLN A 110 18.86 12.68 -8.92
N ALA A 111 19.65 11.71 -8.48
CA ALA A 111 19.28 10.81 -7.38
C ALA A 111 19.15 11.57 -6.05
N GLN A 112 20.05 12.53 -5.75
CA GLN A 112 19.93 13.41 -4.58
C GLN A 112 18.59 14.17 -4.57
N ARG A 113 18.24 14.80 -5.70
CA ARG A 113 16.94 15.47 -5.83
C ARG A 113 15.77 14.50 -5.63
N GLN A 114 15.86 13.27 -6.16
CA GLN A 114 14.80 12.27 -5.99
C GLN A 114 14.67 11.79 -4.54
N LEU A 115 15.79 11.65 -3.83
CA LEU A 115 15.82 11.33 -2.41
C LEU A 115 15.08 12.41 -1.61
N GLU A 116 15.40 13.69 -1.81
CA GLU A 116 14.72 14.79 -1.12
C GLU A 116 13.19 14.79 -1.35
N LEU A 117 12.75 14.50 -2.58
CA LEU A 117 11.32 14.36 -2.89
C LEU A 117 10.70 13.13 -2.23
N ALA A 118 11.43 12.02 -2.13
CA ALA A 118 10.98 10.81 -1.44
C ALA A 118 10.84 11.08 0.08
N LYS A 119 11.86 11.69 0.71
CA LYS A 119 11.84 12.10 2.12
C LYS A 119 10.67 13.04 2.42
N ALA A 120 10.45 14.05 1.57
CA ALA A 120 9.31 14.96 1.72
C ALA A 120 7.95 14.24 1.64
N LYS A 121 7.84 13.22 0.78
CA LYS A 121 6.63 12.40 0.65
C LYS A 121 6.43 11.47 1.85
N VAL A 122 7.50 10.85 2.36
CA VAL A 122 7.47 10.04 3.60
C VAL A 122 6.94 10.88 4.75
N ARG A 123 7.51 12.08 4.98
CA ARG A 123 7.07 12.99 6.05
C ARG A 123 5.58 13.30 5.95
N LYS A 124 5.11 13.69 4.76
CA LYS A 124 3.69 14.01 4.54
C LYS A 124 2.76 12.81 4.81
N VAL A 125 3.14 11.61 4.39
CA VAL A 125 2.32 10.39 4.59
C VAL A 125 2.34 9.99 6.06
N ALA A 126 3.50 10.09 6.71
CA ALA A 126 3.62 9.85 8.15
C ALA A 126 2.78 10.84 8.96
N ASP A 127 2.75 12.13 8.62
CA ASP A 127 1.88 13.12 9.27
C ASP A 127 0.40 12.67 9.24
N TYR A 128 -0.08 12.25 8.07
CA TYR A 128 -1.44 11.74 7.92
C TYR A 128 -1.71 10.50 8.80
N HIS A 129 -0.81 9.52 8.79
CA HIS A 129 -1.00 8.32 9.60
C HIS A 129 -0.87 8.56 11.11
N ARG A 130 -0.09 9.56 11.54
CA ARG A 130 -0.05 10.01 12.93
C ARG A 130 -1.37 10.63 13.35
N GLU A 131 -1.93 11.53 12.54
CA GLU A 131 -3.22 12.18 12.80
C GLU A 131 -4.37 11.15 12.89
N GLU A 132 -4.32 10.11 12.05
CA GLU A 132 -5.33 9.04 12.05
C GLU A 132 -5.07 7.95 13.10
N GLY A 133 -3.94 7.98 13.81
CA GLY A 133 -3.59 6.99 14.84
C GLY A 133 -3.14 5.62 14.31
N ASN A 134 -2.78 5.54 13.03
CA ASN A 134 -2.30 4.31 12.39
C ASN A 134 -0.82 4.00 12.71
N ILE A 135 -0.07 5.01 13.17
CA ILE A 135 1.32 4.87 13.63
C ILE A 135 1.50 5.64 14.94
N PRO A 136 2.51 5.32 15.77
CA PRO A 136 2.80 6.05 17.00
C PRO A 136 3.02 7.55 16.76
N GLU A 137 2.56 8.40 17.68
CA GLU A 137 2.71 9.87 17.56
C GLU A 137 4.18 10.31 17.55
N ASP A 138 5.04 9.55 18.24
CA ASP A 138 6.49 9.71 18.33
C ASP A 138 7.25 9.10 17.14
N TRP A 139 6.54 8.50 16.18
CA TRP A 139 7.18 7.99 14.97
C TRP A 139 7.77 9.16 14.17
N GLU A 140 9.09 9.11 13.99
CA GLU A 140 9.81 10.04 13.14
C GLU A 140 10.62 9.27 12.10
N TYR A 141 10.66 9.82 10.89
CA TYR A 141 11.54 9.30 9.86
C TYR A 141 12.98 9.71 10.16
N ALA A 142 13.72 8.82 10.81
CA ALA A 142 15.16 8.92 11.02
C ALA A 142 15.87 8.66 9.69
N ALA A 143 15.91 9.66 8.81
CA ALA A 143 17.00 9.74 7.86
C ALA A 143 18.22 10.16 8.66
N ASP A 144 19.20 9.26 8.79
CA ASP A 144 20.55 9.62 9.25
C ASP A 144 20.98 10.95 8.58
N GLU A 145 21.55 11.84 9.39
CA GLU A 145 22.37 12.96 8.91
C GLU A 145 23.61 12.45 8.16
#